data_AF-A0A973KNH1-F1
#
_entry.id   AF-A0A973KNH1-F1
#
_cell.length_a   1.000
_cell.length_b   1.000
_cell.length_c   1.000
_cell.angle_alpha   90.00
_cell.angle_beta   90.00
_cell.angle_gamma   90.00
#
_symmetry.space_group_name_H-M   'P 1'
#
loop_
_entity.id
_entity.type
_entity.pdbx_description
1 polymer ?
#
loop_
_entity_poly.entity_id
_entity_poly.type
_entity_poly.pdbx_seq_one_letter_code
_entity_poly.pdbx_strand_id
1 'polypeptide(L)' 'EAQPLAAAWDAAATAAEAAAKAPAELLPRLGRARPHAEKSMGTPDAGAVSLALIARAVHGVLAAKND' A
#
# COMPACT_ATOMS: atom_id res chain seq x y z
N GLU A 1 -3.83 14.50 -18.41
CA GLU A 1 -3.05 13.87 -19.49
C GLU A 1 -2.89 12.38 -19.17
N ALA A 2 -2.85 11.50 -20.17
CA ALA A 2 -2.69 10.06 -19.94
C ALA A 2 -1.22 9.73 -19.67
N GLN A 3 -0.95 8.92 -18.65
CA GLN A 3 0.41 8.49 -18.28
C GLN A 3 0.68 7.05 -18.78
N PRO A 4 1.94 6.69 -19.11
CA PRO A 4 2.32 5.31 -19.37
C PRO A 4 1.98 4.40 -18.18
N LEU A 5 1.53 3.17 -18.45
CA LEU A 5 1.11 2.24 -17.40
C LEU A 5 2.22 1.98 -16.36
N ALA A 6 3.46 1.76 -16.79
CA ALA A 6 4.58 1.56 -15.86
C ALA A 6 4.75 2.76 -14.90
N ALA A 7 4.71 3.99 -15.43
CA ALA A 7 4.83 5.20 -14.61
C ALA A 7 3.64 5.39 -13.65
N ALA A 8 2.41 5.12 -14.11
CA ALA A 8 1.22 5.22 -13.28
C ALA A 8 1.25 4.19 -12.13
N TRP A 9 1.71 2.97 -12.40
CA TRP A 9 1.83 1.91 -11.39
C TRP A 9 3.00 2.11 -10.43
N ASP A 10 4.10 2.72 -10.87
CA ASP A 10 5.19 3.12 -9.97
C ASP A 10 4.74 4.18 -8.97
N ALA A 11 4.01 5.20 -9.45
CA ALA A 11 3.42 6.22 -8.59
C ALA A 11 2.43 5.60 -7.59
N ALA A 12 1.59 4.66 -8.03
CA ALA A 12 0.64 3.96 -7.18
C ALA A 12 1.34 3.11 -6.11
N ALA A 13 2.38 2.36 -6.48
CA ALA A 13 3.16 1.55 -5.55
C ALA A 13 3.84 2.43 -4.49
N THR A 14 4.45 3.54 -4.90
CA THR A 14 5.10 4.50 -4.00
C THR A 14 4.11 5.13 -3.02
N ALA A 15 2.92 5.52 -3.51
CA ALA A 15 1.87 6.07 -2.66
C ALA A 15 1.35 5.03 -1.65
N ALA A 16 1.16 3.79 -2.07
CA ALA A 16 0.73 2.71 -1.19
C ALA A 16 1.78 2.37 -0.12
N GLU A 17 3.07 2.37 -0.46
CA GLU A 17 4.15 2.17 0.51
C GLU A 17 4.20 3.30 1.55
N ALA A 18 4.03 4.55 1.11
CA ALA A 18 3.97 5.69 2.03
C ALA A 18 2.76 5.59 2.97
N ALA A 19 1.59 5.24 2.43
CA ALA A 19 0.37 5.05 3.21
C ALA A 19 0.49 3.88 4.21
N ALA A 20 1.18 2.80 3.84
CA ALA A 20 1.42 1.65 4.72
C ALA A 20 2.43 1.97 5.84
N LYS A 21 3.36 2.91 5.62
CA LYS A 21 4.34 3.38 6.61
C LYS A 21 3.83 4.53 7.48
N ALA A 22 2.76 5.21 7.06
CA ALA A 22 2.15 6.26 7.85
C ALA A 22 1.76 5.68 9.22
N PRO A 23 2.14 6.34 10.34
CA PRO A 23 1.85 5.83 11.66
C PRO A 23 0.34 5.58 11.76
N ALA A 24 -0.01 4.42 12.31
CA ALA A 24 -1.38 4.02 12.59
C ALA A 24 -1.99 4.90 13.69
N GLU A 25 -2.10 6.21 13.46
CA GLU A 25 -2.90 7.14 14.28
C GLU A 25 -4.40 6.95 14.01
N LEU A 26 -4.73 6.18 12.99
CA LEU A 26 -6.09 5.78 12.69
C LEU A 26 -6.47 4.58 13.55
N LEU A 27 -7.30 4.83 14.57
CA LEU A 27 -7.99 3.78 15.32
C LEU A 27 -8.69 2.81 14.33
N PRO A 28 -8.42 1.49 14.38
CA PRO A 28 -9.06 0.53 13.49
C PRO A 28 -10.58 0.53 13.69
N ARG A 29 -11.33 1.07 12.74
CA ARG A 29 -12.81 1.17 12.79
C ARG A 29 -13.50 -0.07 12.23
N LEU A 30 -12.81 -0.89 11.44
CA LEU A 30 -13.33 -2.07 10.75
C LEU A 30 -12.43 -3.31 10.92
N GLY A 31 -13.01 -4.48 10.69
CA GLY A 31 -12.28 -5.75 10.61
C GLY A 31 -11.82 -6.34 11.94
N ARG A 32 -10.95 -7.36 11.87
CA ARG A 32 -10.45 -8.10 13.04
C ARG A 32 -9.50 -7.29 13.94
N ALA A 33 -9.00 -6.15 13.46
CA ALA A 33 -8.17 -5.24 14.25
C ALA A 33 -8.98 -4.41 15.26
N ARG A 34 -10.30 -4.23 15.03
CA ARG A 34 -11.17 -3.42 15.90
C ARG A 34 -11.17 -3.82 17.39
N PRO A 35 -11.25 -5.11 17.77
CA PRO A 35 -11.22 -5.54 19.18
C PRO A 35 -9.86 -5.31 19.86
N HIS A 36 -8.80 -5.12 19.07
CA HIS A 36 -7.43 -4.95 19.56
C HIS A 36 -6.89 -3.55 19.31
N ALA A 37 -7.76 -2.56 19.07
CA ALA A 37 -7.40 -1.22 18.65
C ALA A 37 -6.28 -0.57 19.50
N GLU A 38 -6.34 -0.71 20.83
CA GLU A 38 -5.31 -0.17 21.73
C GLU A 38 -3.96 -0.92 21.64
N LYS A 39 -3.97 -2.22 21.33
CA LYS A 39 -2.76 -3.05 21.14
C LYS A 39 -2.20 -2.96 19.72
N SER A 40 -3.02 -2.57 18.75
CA SER A 40 -2.64 -2.42 17.34
C SER A 40 -2.07 -1.03 17.02
N MET A 41 -2.10 -0.08 17.97
CA MET A 41 -1.46 1.22 17.80
C MET A 41 0.05 1.05 17.57
N GLY A 42 0.56 1.67 16.50
CA GLY A 42 1.96 1.59 16.09
C GLY A 42 2.33 0.36 15.24
N THR A 43 1.42 -0.59 15.03
CA THR A 43 1.64 -1.68 14.06
C THR A 43 1.13 -1.24 12.69
N PRO A 44 1.97 -1.30 11.62
CA PRO A 44 1.51 -1.05 10.26
C PRO A 44 0.32 -1.93 9.88
N ASP A 45 -0.66 -1.36 9.18
CA ASP A 45 -1.80 -2.15 8.69
C ASP A 45 -1.34 -3.19 7.67
N ALA A 46 -1.53 -4.48 7.98
CA ALA A 46 -1.07 -5.57 7.12
C ALA A 46 -1.74 -5.55 5.74
N GLY A 47 -2.98 -5.04 5.65
CA GLY A 47 -3.69 -4.87 4.38
C GLY A 47 -3.02 -3.82 3.49
N ALA A 48 -2.71 -2.66 4.05
CA ALA A 48 -2.00 -1.58 3.37
C ALA A 48 -0.60 -2.01 2.91
N VAL A 49 0.14 -2.72 3.77
CA VAL A 49 1.45 -3.29 3.41
C VAL A 49 1.29 -4.28 2.25
N SER A 50 0.31 -5.17 2.30
CA SER A 50 0.06 -6.16 1.24
C SER A 50 -0.31 -5.48 -0.08
N LEU A 51 -1.14 -4.43 -0.04
CA LEU A 51 -1.52 -3.66 -1.22
C LEU A 51 -0.30 -2.98 -1.86
N ALA A 52 0.60 -2.41 -1.05
CA ALA A 52 1.83 -1.82 -1.55
C ALA A 52 2.71 -2.84 -2.27
N LEU A 53 2.86 -4.04 -1.71
CA LEU A 53 3.61 -5.14 -2.33
C LEU A 53 2.99 -5.60 -3.65
N ILE A 54 1.67 -5.73 -3.71
CA ILE A 54 0.94 -6.11 -4.93
C ILE A 54 1.16 -5.05 -6.02
N ALA A 55 1.00 -3.77 -5.68
CA ALA A 55 1.21 -2.67 -6.63
C ALA A 55 2.64 -2.66 -7.17
N ARG A 56 3.64 -2.88 -6.31
CA ARG A 56 5.05 -2.97 -6.69
C ARG A 56 5.33 -4.17 -7.61
N ALA A 57 4.71 -5.32 -7.35
CA ALA A 57 4.85 -6.50 -8.20
C ALA A 57 4.27 -6.27 -9.60
N VAL A 58 3.08 -5.66 -9.69
CA VAL A 58 2.46 -5.32 -10.98
C VAL A 58 3.32 -4.30 -11.75
N HIS A 59 3.85 -3.28 -11.07
CA HIS A 59 4.80 -2.35 -11.69
C HIS A 59 5.98 -3.08 -12.33
N GLY A 60 6.60 -4.05 -11.63
CA GLY A 60 7.72 -4.84 -12.18
C GLY A 60 7.36 -5.57 -13.48
N VAL A 61 6.16 -6.18 -13.54
CA VAL A 61 5.67 -6.85 -14.76
C VAL A 61 5.44 -5.87 -15.92
N LEU A 62 4.93 -4.67 -15.61
CA LEU A 62 4.64 -3.64 -16.62
C LEU A 62 5.91 -2.94 -17.11
N ALA A 63 6.89 -2.72 -16.24
CA ALA A 63 8.17 -2.12 -16.58
C ALA A 63 8.97 -3.05 -17.51
N ALA A 64 9.04 -4.35 -17.20
CA ALA A 64 9.75 -5.34 -18.03
C ALA A 64 9.12 -5.56 -19.42
N LYS A 65 7.86 -5.16 -19.62
CA LYS A 65 7.20 -5.18 -20.94
C LYS A 65 7.51 -3.96 -21.80
N ASN A 66 8.05 -2.89 -21.20
CA ASN A 66 8.39 -1.65 -21.87
C ASN A 66 9.88 -1.58 -22.28
N ASP A 67 10.69 -2.56 -21.87
CA ASP A 67 12.06 -2.81 -22.35
C ASP A 67 12.04 -3.67 -23.63
#